data_AF-A0A963K752-F1
#
_entry.id   AF-A0A963K752-F1
#
_cell.length_a   1.000
_cell.length_b   1.000
_cell.length_c   1.000
_cell.angle_alpha   90.00
_cell.angle_beta   90.00
_cell.angle_gamma   90.00
#
_symmetry.space_group_name_H-M   'P 1'
#
loop_
_entity.id
_entity.type
_entity.pdbx_description
1 polymer ?
#
loop_
_entity_poly.entity_id
_entity_poly.type
_entity_poly.pdbx_seq_one_letter_code
_entity_poly.pdbx_strand_id
1 'polypeptide(L)'
;MQAIAALDLFDDDLVQKLADCRRELRAEYQEPHDHPWIIGYSGGKDSTVVVHLVLELLLDLPRSERRRPVHIVANDTLVESPLVVGHIKRTMARFDEAAAALRLPVETRITAPKLDHGFWVNLIGRGYPAPSRSFRWCTDRMKIQPTSDYIKQQASQTGEVILLLGVRREESAARAARALRYDRESGGARLNAHNDLTGCWVFRPILDLTTDEVWEFLGATPAPWGGSHAELVQLYRNAQGGECPVVTQKSDVPSCGTSSSRFGCWTCTVVAKDRSLEGFVEAGFAEFGPLLAFRDWLV
;
A
#
# COMPACT_ATOMS: atom_id res chain seq x y z
N MET A 1 22.21 -11.78 -9.63
CA MET A 1 23.45 -10.97 -9.66
C MET A 1 23.21 -9.47 -9.45
N GLN A 2 21.98 -8.94 -9.65
CA GLN A 2 21.68 -7.51 -9.39
C GLN A 2 21.31 -7.18 -7.94
N ALA A 3 20.72 -8.11 -7.17
CA ALA A 3 20.34 -7.86 -5.77
C ALA A 3 21.54 -7.59 -4.83
N ILE A 4 22.74 -8.07 -5.18
CA ILE A 4 23.95 -7.90 -4.36
C ILE A 4 24.51 -6.47 -4.47
N ALA A 5 24.34 -5.80 -5.61
CA ALA A 5 24.90 -4.46 -5.84
C ALA A 5 24.15 -3.33 -5.09
N ALA A 6 22.91 -3.56 -4.66
CA ALA A 6 22.15 -2.59 -3.88
C ALA A 6 22.51 -2.62 -2.38
N LEU A 7 23.06 -3.73 -1.88
CA LEU A 7 23.37 -3.89 -0.45
C LEU A 7 24.52 -2.97 0.01
N ASP A 8 25.45 -2.63 -0.89
CA ASP A 8 26.54 -1.67 -0.59
C ASP A 8 26.03 -0.23 -0.38
N LEU A 9 24.77 0.04 -0.73
CA LEU A 9 24.12 1.35 -0.56
C LEU A 9 23.39 1.50 0.76
N PHE A 10 23.16 0.43 1.51
CA PHE A 10 22.43 0.49 2.78
C PHE A 10 23.39 0.50 3.96
N ASP A 11 22.95 1.02 5.10
CA ASP A 11 23.65 0.76 6.37
C ASP A 11 23.38 -0.67 6.85
N ASP A 12 24.21 -1.15 7.78
CA ASP A 12 24.13 -2.53 8.28
C ASP A 12 22.78 -2.84 8.95
N ASP A 13 22.12 -1.84 9.55
CA ASP A 13 20.83 -1.99 10.23
C ASP A 13 19.69 -2.24 9.22
N LEU A 14 19.63 -1.43 8.15
CA LEU A 14 18.67 -1.61 7.07
C LEU A 14 18.89 -2.94 6.33
N VAL A 15 20.14 -3.32 6.07
CA VAL A 15 20.46 -4.63 5.48
C VAL A 15 19.90 -5.77 6.33
N GLN A 16 20.13 -5.71 7.65
CA GLN A 16 19.65 -6.74 8.57
C GLN A 16 18.12 -6.79 8.63
N LYS A 17 17.44 -5.63 8.74
CA LYS A 17 15.97 -5.55 8.74
C LYS A 17 15.37 -6.11 7.46
N LEU A 18 15.91 -5.79 6.29
CA LEU A 18 15.43 -6.32 5.01
C LEU A 18 15.68 -7.83 4.90
N ALA A 19 16.83 -8.32 5.40
CA ALA A 19 17.10 -9.75 5.47
C ALA A 19 16.09 -10.48 6.37
N ASP A 20 15.73 -9.89 7.51
CA ASP A 20 14.70 -10.41 8.41
C ASP A 20 13.32 -10.43 7.75
N CYS A 21 12.92 -9.34 7.07
CA CYS A 21 11.67 -9.29 6.30
C CYS A 21 11.59 -10.42 5.26
N ARG A 22 12.67 -10.61 4.48
CA ARG A 22 12.75 -11.67 3.45
C ARG A 22 12.74 -13.07 4.06
N ARG A 23 13.42 -13.27 5.20
CA ARG A 23 13.43 -14.54 5.92
C ARG A 23 12.04 -14.90 6.43
N GLU A 24 11.34 -13.96 7.08
CA GLU A 24 9.99 -14.19 7.60
C GLU A 24 8.99 -14.46 6.47
N LEU A 25 9.05 -13.71 5.37
CA LEU A 25 8.24 -13.97 4.19
C LEU A 25 8.50 -15.36 3.61
N ARG A 26 9.77 -15.75 3.43
CA ARG A 26 10.13 -17.07 2.91
C ARG A 26 9.63 -18.19 3.82
N ALA A 27 9.89 -18.07 5.12
CA ALA A 27 9.48 -19.07 6.10
C ALA A 27 7.96 -19.27 6.09
N GLU A 28 7.19 -18.18 6.11
CA GLU A 28 5.73 -18.24 6.02
C GLU A 28 5.25 -18.83 4.70
N TYR A 29 5.86 -18.47 3.57
CA TYR A 29 5.45 -19.01 2.25
C TYR A 29 5.64 -20.53 2.16
N GLN A 30 6.63 -21.07 2.86
CA GLN A 30 7.01 -22.50 2.86
C GLN A 30 6.31 -23.34 3.94
N GLU A 31 5.49 -22.75 4.81
CA GLU A 31 4.66 -23.50 5.76
C GLU A 31 3.75 -24.52 5.03
N PRO A 32 3.40 -25.66 5.66
CA PRO A 32 2.69 -26.77 5.02
C PRO A 32 1.18 -26.50 4.85
N HIS A 33 0.84 -25.36 4.24
CA HIS A 33 -0.52 -24.99 3.85
C HIS A 33 -0.54 -24.18 2.55
N ASP A 34 -1.66 -24.21 1.85
CA ASP A 34 -1.81 -23.52 0.56
C ASP A 34 -2.67 -22.25 0.65
N HIS A 35 -2.80 -21.65 1.85
CA HIS A 35 -3.61 -20.43 2.05
C HIS A 35 -3.18 -19.31 1.09
N PRO A 36 -4.07 -18.75 0.27
CA PRO A 36 -3.71 -17.66 -0.62
C PRO A 36 -3.20 -16.45 0.15
N TRP A 37 -2.20 -15.77 -0.42
CA TRP A 37 -1.77 -14.46 0.07
C TRP A 37 -2.61 -13.38 -0.59
N ILE A 38 -3.07 -12.41 0.19
CA ILE A 38 -3.75 -11.21 -0.28
C ILE A 38 -2.90 -10.03 0.16
N ILE A 39 -2.35 -9.26 -0.77
CA ILE A 39 -1.58 -8.05 -0.48
C ILE A 39 -2.50 -6.85 -0.64
N GLY A 40 -2.72 -6.10 0.43
CA GLY A 40 -3.43 -4.82 0.36
C GLY A 40 -2.56 -3.75 -0.30
N TYR A 41 -2.83 -3.44 -1.56
CA TYR A 41 -2.07 -2.47 -2.35
C TYR A 41 -2.80 -1.12 -2.45
N SER A 42 -2.17 -0.07 -1.89
CA SER A 42 -2.75 1.27 -1.84
C SER A 42 -2.17 2.25 -2.87
N GLY A 43 -1.18 1.83 -3.66
CA GLY A 43 -0.36 2.74 -4.47
C GLY A 43 0.64 3.59 -3.66
N GLY A 44 0.72 3.39 -2.35
CA GLY A 44 1.68 4.08 -1.48
C GLY A 44 3.01 3.32 -1.34
N LYS A 45 4.02 4.00 -0.80
CA LYS A 45 5.37 3.46 -0.56
C LYS A 45 5.38 2.13 0.20
N ASP A 46 4.65 2.04 1.30
CA ASP A 46 4.74 0.90 2.22
C ASP A 46 4.15 -0.37 1.57
N SER A 47 2.99 -0.25 0.90
CA SER A 47 2.41 -1.36 0.14
C SER A 47 3.24 -1.74 -1.10
N THR A 48 3.95 -0.79 -1.71
CA THR A 48 4.88 -1.08 -2.81
C THR A 48 6.06 -1.91 -2.32
N VAL A 49 6.63 -1.61 -1.15
CA VAL A 49 7.70 -2.45 -0.55
C VAL A 49 7.20 -3.87 -0.27
N VAL A 50 5.98 -4.04 0.25
CA VAL A 50 5.43 -5.39 0.49
C VAL A 50 5.31 -6.17 -0.81
N VAL A 51 4.74 -5.57 -1.87
CA VAL A 51 4.66 -6.23 -3.19
C VAL A 51 6.05 -6.55 -3.74
N HIS A 52 7.01 -5.63 -3.61
CA HIS A 52 8.40 -5.82 -4.00
C HIS A 52 9.01 -7.04 -3.34
N LEU A 53 8.99 -7.11 -2.00
CA LEU A 53 9.61 -8.21 -1.26
C LEU A 53 8.95 -9.56 -1.57
N VAL A 54 7.62 -9.59 -1.78
CA VAL A 54 6.92 -10.81 -2.17
C VAL A 54 7.30 -11.27 -3.57
N LEU A 55 7.39 -10.35 -4.54
CA LEU A 55 7.79 -10.71 -5.90
C LEU A 55 9.27 -11.14 -5.97
N GLU A 56 10.17 -10.50 -5.19
CA GLU A 56 11.55 -10.98 -5.02
C GLU A 56 11.57 -12.42 -4.48
N LEU A 57 10.82 -12.70 -3.41
CA LEU A 57 10.71 -14.05 -2.86
C LEU A 57 10.26 -15.06 -3.92
N LEU A 58 9.18 -14.77 -4.65
CA LEU A 58 8.66 -15.68 -5.67
C LEU A 58 9.66 -15.93 -6.81
N LEU A 59 10.44 -14.90 -7.18
CA LEU A 59 11.47 -15.03 -8.21
C LEU A 59 12.66 -15.85 -7.75
N ASP A 60 13.05 -15.72 -6.47
CA ASP A 60 14.11 -16.51 -5.85
C ASP A 60 13.73 -17.98 -5.67
N LEU A 61 12.44 -18.29 -5.48
CA LEU A 61 11.97 -19.66 -5.31
C LEU A 61 12.01 -20.44 -6.65
N PRO A 62 12.41 -21.72 -6.63
CA PRO A 62 12.23 -22.61 -7.78
C PRO A 62 10.76 -22.68 -8.20
N ARG A 63 10.49 -22.85 -9.50
CA ARG A 63 9.12 -22.88 -10.03
C ARG A 63 8.22 -23.94 -9.35
N SER A 64 8.78 -25.06 -8.92
CA SER A 64 8.09 -26.14 -8.20
C SER A 64 7.67 -25.78 -6.77
N GLU A 65 8.24 -24.73 -6.19
CA GLU A 65 7.95 -24.26 -4.83
C GLU A 65 6.97 -23.08 -4.81
N ARG A 66 6.65 -22.50 -5.98
CA ARG A 66 5.68 -21.39 -6.12
C ARG A 66 4.23 -21.91 -6.08
N ARG A 67 3.85 -22.49 -4.94
CA ARG A 67 2.62 -23.28 -4.78
C ARG A 67 1.38 -22.45 -4.49
N ARG A 68 1.56 -21.29 -3.85
CA ARG A 68 0.46 -20.48 -3.29
C ARG A 68 0.07 -19.35 -4.24
N PRO A 69 -1.22 -19.16 -4.54
CA PRO A 69 -1.72 -17.97 -5.20
C PRO A 69 -1.45 -16.70 -4.38
N VAL A 70 -1.08 -15.62 -5.06
CA VAL A 70 -0.89 -14.29 -4.47
C VAL A 70 -1.79 -13.30 -5.19
N HIS A 71 -2.73 -12.72 -4.46
CA HIS A 71 -3.63 -11.68 -4.97
C HIS A 71 -3.12 -10.31 -4.55
N ILE A 72 -2.79 -9.44 -5.50
CA ILE A 72 -2.51 -8.03 -5.23
C ILE A 72 -3.81 -7.26 -5.37
N VAL A 73 -4.34 -6.71 -4.27
CA VAL A 73 -5.67 -6.12 -4.24
C VAL A 73 -5.60 -4.63 -3.96
N ALA A 74 -6.04 -3.82 -4.92
CA ALA A 74 -6.25 -2.39 -4.75
C ALA A 74 -7.74 -2.05 -4.66
N ASN A 75 -8.08 -0.92 -4.04
CA ASN A 75 -9.45 -0.44 -3.90
C ASN A 75 -9.61 0.94 -4.55
N ASP A 76 -10.39 1.03 -5.62
CA ASP A 76 -10.79 2.29 -6.24
C ASP A 76 -12.06 2.81 -5.54
N THR A 77 -11.93 3.87 -4.74
CA THR A 77 -13.11 4.48 -4.08
C THR A 77 -13.96 5.30 -5.04
N LEU A 78 -13.56 5.46 -6.31
CA LEU A 78 -14.22 6.30 -7.32
C LEU A 78 -14.15 7.81 -7.02
N VAL A 79 -13.50 8.21 -5.92
CA VAL A 79 -13.29 9.61 -5.51
C VAL A 79 -11.86 9.89 -5.05
N GLU A 80 -10.93 8.94 -5.19
CA GLU A 80 -9.51 9.21 -4.98
C GLU A 80 -8.98 10.26 -5.97
N SER A 81 -7.86 10.91 -5.63
CA SER A 81 -7.18 11.83 -6.56
C SER A 81 -6.93 11.17 -7.93
N PRO A 82 -7.26 11.83 -9.06
CA PRO A 82 -7.06 11.26 -10.40
C PRO A 82 -5.63 10.82 -10.68
N LEU A 83 -4.63 11.56 -10.18
CA LEU A 83 -3.22 11.21 -10.34
C LEU A 83 -2.86 9.92 -9.59
N VAL A 84 -3.42 9.75 -8.38
CA VAL A 84 -3.20 8.58 -7.53
C VAL A 84 -3.88 7.35 -8.14
N VAL A 85 -5.13 7.47 -8.60
CA VAL A 85 -5.82 6.38 -9.30
C VAL A 85 -5.08 5.99 -10.57
N GLY A 86 -4.62 6.98 -11.33
CA GLY A 86 -3.81 6.75 -12.53
C GLY A 86 -2.53 5.98 -12.22
N HIS A 87 -1.82 6.35 -11.15
CA HIS A 87 -0.64 5.62 -10.67
C HIS A 87 -0.98 4.18 -10.30
N ILE A 88 -2.01 3.96 -9.46
CA ILE A 88 -2.43 2.61 -9.05
C ILE A 88 -2.74 1.75 -10.28
N LYS A 89 -3.55 2.24 -11.22
CA LYS A 89 -3.95 1.48 -12.42
C LYS A 89 -2.75 1.11 -13.29
N ARG A 90 -1.81 2.04 -13.51
CA ARG A 90 -0.58 1.75 -14.27
C ARG A 90 0.32 0.74 -13.57
N THR A 91 0.51 0.87 -12.25
CA THR A 91 1.36 -0.05 -11.50
C THR A 91 0.74 -1.45 -11.42
N MET A 92 -0.58 -1.56 -11.23
CA MET A 92 -1.31 -2.84 -11.27
C MET A 92 -1.17 -3.53 -12.63
N ALA A 93 -1.28 -2.78 -13.74
CA ALA A 93 -1.06 -3.33 -15.08
C ALA A 93 0.37 -3.86 -15.27
N ARG A 94 1.39 -3.20 -14.69
CA ARG A 94 2.77 -3.70 -14.69
C ARG A 94 2.92 -4.99 -13.88
N PHE A 95 2.23 -5.10 -12.74
CA PHE A 95 2.21 -6.34 -11.97
C PHE A 95 1.60 -7.50 -12.78
N ASP A 96 0.47 -7.27 -13.47
CA ASP A 96 -0.16 -8.28 -14.32
C ASP A 96 0.76 -8.72 -15.46
N GLU A 97 1.37 -7.76 -16.18
CA GLU A 97 2.28 -8.03 -17.28
C GLU A 97 3.49 -8.85 -16.80
N ALA A 98 4.11 -8.45 -15.69
CA ALA A 98 5.24 -9.15 -15.11
C ALA A 98 4.85 -10.55 -14.60
N ALA A 99 3.71 -10.68 -13.93
CA ALA A 99 3.21 -11.98 -13.45
C ALA A 99 3.02 -12.96 -14.60
N ALA A 100 2.41 -12.52 -15.71
CA ALA A 100 2.22 -13.33 -16.91
C ALA A 100 3.56 -13.69 -17.58
N ALA A 101 4.43 -12.71 -17.81
CA ALA A 101 5.72 -12.91 -18.48
C ALA A 101 6.65 -13.86 -17.68
N LEU A 102 6.66 -13.72 -16.36
CA LEU A 102 7.54 -14.48 -15.46
C LEU A 102 6.89 -15.78 -14.95
N ARG A 103 5.63 -16.04 -15.33
CA ARG A 103 4.81 -17.19 -14.90
C ARG A 103 4.75 -17.29 -13.37
N LEU A 104 4.45 -16.17 -12.71
CA LEU A 104 4.25 -16.11 -11.27
C LEU A 104 2.79 -16.46 -10.94
N PRO A 105 2.51 -17.10 -9.80
CA PRO A 105 1.14 -17.38 -9.33
C PRO A 105 0.51 -16.12 -8.73
N VAL A 106 0.56 -15.00 -9.47
CA VAL A 106 0.12 -13.68 -9.02
C VAL A 106 -1.07 -13.24 -9.86
N GLU A 107 -2.13 -12.77 -9.20
CA GLU A 107 -3.30 -12.16 -9.82
C GLU A 107 -3.51 -10.77 -9.23
N THR A 108 -3.82 -9.78 -10.06
CA THR A 108 -4.19 -8.46 -9.55
C THR A 108 -5.70 -8.26 -9.57
N ARG A 109 -6.22 -7.50 -8.59
CA ARG A 109 -7.65 -7.17 -8.51
C ARG A 109 -7.83 -5.73 -8.06
N ILE A 110 -8.70 -5.00 -8.76
CA ILE A 110 -9.19 -3.70 -8.30
C ILE A 110 -10.64 -3.89 -7.82
N THR A 111 -10.87 -3.67 -6.53
CA THR A 111 -12.20 -3.63 -5.93
C THR A 111 -12.76 -2.22 -6.00
N ALA A 112 -14.08 -2.11 -5.97
CA ALA A 112 -14.79 -0.83 -5.95
C ALA A 112 -16.06 -0.96 -5.11
N PRO A 113 -16.56 0.14 -4.51
CA PRO A 113 -17.84 0.12 -3.82
C PRO A 113 -18.97 -0.30 -4.75
N LYS A 114 -19.95 -1.01 -4.18
CA LYS A 114 -21.26 -1.19 -4.81
C LYS A 114 -21.86 0.18 -5.10
N LEU A 115 -22.67 0.26 -6.16
CA LEU A 115 -23.25 1.54 -6.61
C LEU A 115 -23.93 2.30 -5.47
N ASP A 116 -24.69 1.60 -4.62
CA ASP A 116 -25.43 2.16 -3.50
C ASP A 116 -24.54 2.62 -2.32
N HIS A 117 -23.27 2.21 -2.32
CA HIS A 117 -22.23 2.63 -1.38
C HIS A 117 -21.39 3.79 -1.91
N GLY A 118 -21.60 4.22 -3.16
CA GLY A 118 -20.89 5.35 -3.77
C GLY A 118 -21.10 6.67 -3.02
N PHE A 119 -20.12 7.58 -3.16
CA PHE A 119 -20.10 8.86 -2.44
C PHE A 119 -21.36 9.68 -2.70
N TRP A 120 -21.70 9.92 -3.97
CA TRP A 120 -22.84 10.75 -4.36
C TRP A 120 -24.19 10.13 -4.03
N VAL A 121 -24.29 8.79 -4.08
CA VAL A 121 -25.52 8.09 -3.70
C VAL A 121 -25.80 8.26 -2.21
N ASN A 122 -24.77 8.19 -1.36
CA ASN A 122 -24.97 8.36 0.08
C ASN A 122 -25.13 9.84 0.46
N LEU A 123 -24.32 10.74 -0.10
CA LEU A 123 -24.37 12.17 0.22
C LEU A 123 -25.66 12.83 -0.32
N ILE A 124 -25.90 12.76 -1.62
CA ILE A 124 -27.04 13.44 -2.27
C ILE A 124 -28.27 12.56 -2.22
N GLY A 125 -28.14 11.29 -2.61
CA GLY A 125 -29.29 10.38 -2.73
C GLY A 125 -29.94 10.02 -1.40
N ARG A 126 -29.14 9.68 -0.37
CA ARG A 126 -29.63 9.30 0.96
C ARG A 126 -29.60 10.44 1.97
N GLY A 127 -29.03 11.60 1.63
CA GLY A 127 -28.93 12.75 2.52
C GLY A 127 -28.00 12.54 3.71
N TYR A 128 -26.98 11.67 3.59
CA TYR A 128 -25.99 11.53 4.66
C TYR A 128 -25.22 12.85 4.83
N PRO A 129 -24.85 13.23 6.06
CA PRO A 129 -23.96 14.37 6.25
C PRO A 129 -22.60 14.07 5.59
N ALA A 130 -21.94 15.12 5.11
CA ALA A 130 -20.58 15.01 4.59
C ALA A 130 -19.64 14.34 5.62
N PRO A 131 -18.68 13.51 5.19
CA PRO A 131 -17.79 12.82 6.11
C PRO A 131 -17.09 13.77 7.09
N SER A 132 -17.10 13.41 8.37
CA SER A 132 -16.46 14.18 9.44
C SER A 132 -15.52 13.30 10.25
N ARG A 133 -14.79 13.88 11.22
CA ARG A 133 -13.90 13.09 12.08
C ARG A 133 -14.65 12.01 12.88
N SER A 134 -15.87 12.30 13.30
CA SER A 134 -16.75 11.40 14.08
C SER A 134 -17.59 10.48 13.22
N PHE A 135 -17.83 10.84 11.95
CA PHE A 135 -18.70 10.07 11.06
C PHE A 135 -18.07 9.89 9.68
N ARG A 136 -17.21 8.86 9.56
CA ARG A 136 -16.45 8.52 8.34
C ARG A 136 -17.09 7.36 7.58
N TRP A 137 -18.35 7.52 7.18
CA TRP A 137 -19.09 6.46 6.48
C TRP A 137 -18.41 6.02 5.17
N CYS A 138 -17.66 6.91 4.52
CA CYS A 138 -16.91 6.61 3.30
C CYS A 138 -15.78 5.60 3.52
N THR A 139 -15.12 5.61 4.69
CA THR A 139 -14.07 4.64 5.02
C THR A 139 -14.65 3.23 5.06
N ASP A 140 -15.74 3.04 5.81
CA ASP A 140 -16.40 1.75 5.94
C ASP A 140 -16.93 1.26 4.58
N ARG A 141 -17.82 2.03 3.95
CA ARG A 141 -18.55 1.61 2.74
C ARG A 141 -17.69 1.54 1.49
N MET A 142 -16.73 2.45 1.34
CA MET A 142 -15.99 2.64 0.08
C MET A 142 -14.56 2.11 0.13
N LYS A 143 -13.95 1.95 1.31
CA LYS A 143 -12.58 1.41 1.45
C LYS A 143 -12.56 0.00 2.06
N ILE A 144 -13.24 -0.17 3.19
CA ILE A 144 -13.19 -1.41 3.97
C ILE A 144 -14.04 -2.50 3.29
N GLN A 145 -15.34 -2.23 3.09
CA GLN A 145 -16.27 -3.26 2.61
C GLN A 145 -15.90 -3.89 1.27
N PRO A 146 -15.48 -3.16 0.22
CA PRO A 146 -15.17 -3.80 -1.06
C PRO A 146 -13.98 -4.76 -0.97
N THR A 147 -12.97 -4.40 -0.18
CA THR A 147 -11.80 -5.25 0.08
C THR A 147 -12.17 -6.43 0.98
N SER A 148 -12.95 -6.20 2.04
CA SER A 148 -13.44 -7.24 2.94
C SER A 148 -14.32 -8.27 2.24
N ASP A 149 -15.21 -7.84 1.33
CA ASP A 149 -16.05 -8.72 0.54
C ASP A 149 -15.20 -9.64 -0.34
N TYR A 150 -14.14 -9.10 -0.96
CA TYR A 150 -13.19 -9.90 -1.73
C TYR A 150 -12.42 -10.90 -0.86
N ILE A 151 -11.90 -10.48 0.29
CA ILE A 151 -11.19 -11.36 1.23
C ILE A 151 -12.10 -12.50 1.71
N LYS A 152 -13.34 -12.19 2.09
CA LYS A 152 -14.35 -13.20 2.48
C LYS A 152 -14.65 -14.18 1.35
N GLN A 153 -14.73 -13.68 0.12
CA GLN A 153 -14.94 -14.55 -1.04
C GLN A 153 -13.78 -15.54 -1.18
N GLN A 154 -12.53 -15.08 -1.11
CA GLN A 154 -11.36 -15.96 -1.17
C GLN A 154 -11.33 -16.96 -0.01
N ALA A 155 -11.50 -16.48 1.23
CA ALA A 155 -11.52 -17.33 2.42
C ALA A 155 -12.63 -18.40 2.35
N SER A 156 -13.82 -18.08 1.84
CA SER A 156 -14.90 -19.07 1.70
C SER A 156 -14.61 -20.16 0.65
N GLN A 157 -13.73 -19.89 -0.31
CA GLN A 157 -13.31 -20.86 -1.34
C GLN A 157 -12.13 -21.73 -0.87
N THR A 158 -11.20 -21.15 -0.09
CA THR A 158 -9.94 -21.82 0.31
C THR A 158 -9.86 -22.19 1.79
N GLY A 159 -10.91 -21.92 2.57
CA GLY A 159 -10.95 -22.09 4.03
C GLY A 159 -10.31 -20.92 4.76
N GLU A 160 -9.02 -20.66 4.50
CA GLU A 160 -8.29 -19.53 5.09
C GLU A 160 -7.44 -18.79 4.06
N VAL A 161 -7.11 -17.53 4.38
CA VAL A 161 -6.26 -16.62 3.61
C VAL A 161 -5.30 -15.87 4.53
N ILE A 162 -4.20 -15.36 3.98
CA ILE A 162 -3.26 -14.50 4.71
C ILE A 162 -3.20 -13.12 4.07
N LEU A 163 -3.63 -12.11 4.81
CA LEU A 163 -3.61 -10.70 4.42
C LEU A 163 -2.27 -10.05 4.81
N LEU A 164 -1.48 -9.69 3.81
CA LEU A 164 -0.22 -8.96 3.97
C LEU A 164 -0.48 -7.46 3.93
N LEU A 165 -0.05 -6.75 4.98
CA LEU A 165 -0.25 -5.30 5.11
C LEU A 165 1.08 -4.57 5.32
N GLY A 166 1.24 -3.44 4.61
CA GLY A 166 2.37 -2.53 4.78
C GLY A 166 2.22 -1.62 6.00
N VAL A 167 2.13 -2.19 7.20
CA VAL A 167 2.03 -1.46 8.48
C VAL A 167 3.39 -1.39 9.13
N ARG A 168 3.75 -0.24 9.72
CA ARG A 168 5.01 0.00 10.43
C ARG A 168 4.76 0.57 11.83
N ARG A 169 5.64 0.28 12.80
CA ARG A 169 5.51 0.77 14.19
C ARG A 169 5.64 2.29 14.28
N GLU A 170 6.61 2.85 13.56
CA GLU A 170 6.95 4.27 13.61
C GLU A 170 5.89 5.18 12.95
N GLU A 171 4.85 4.62 12.31
CA GLU A 171 3.86 5.43 11.61
C GLU A 171 2.99 6.29 12.55
N SER A 172 2.79 5.86 13.80
CA SER A 172 2.27 6.68 14.91
C SER A 172 2.32 5.92 16.24
N ALA A 173 2.30 6.63 17.36
CA ALA A 173 2.18 6.03 18.69
C ALA A 173 0.97 5.07 18.82
N ALA A 174 -0.14 5.40 18.17
CA ALA A 174 -1.33 4.54 18.13
C ALA A 174 -1.10 3.24 17.33
N ARG A 175 -0.33 3.30 16.24
CA ARG A 175 0.03 2.09 15.47
C ARG A 175 1.06 1.24 16.19
N ALA A 176 2.04 1.85 16.85
CA ALA A 176 2.97 1.15 17.73
C ALA A 176 2.22 0.40 18.84
N ALA A 177 1.31 1.07 19.56
CA ALA A 177 0.52 0.44 20.63
C ALA A 177 -0.34 -0.74 20.12
N ARG A 178 -0.96 -0.59 18.93
CA ARG A 178 -1.72 -1.70 18.31
C ARG A 178 -0.82 -2.84 17.89
N ALA A 179 0.34 -2.56 17.30
CA ALA A 179 1.30 -3.59 16.92
C ALA A 179 1.76 -4.38 18.15
N LEU A 180 2.17 -3.70 19.22
CA LEU A 180 2.53 -4.34 20.49
C LEU A 180 1.40 -5.19 21.08
N ARG A 181 0.15 -4.74 20.97
CA ARG A 181 -1.01 -5.52 21.43
C ARG A 181 -1.12 -6.83 20.65
N TYR A 182 -1.07 -6.77 19.32
CA TYR A 182 -1.13 -7.96 18.48
C TYR A 182 0.04 -8.91 18.77
N ASP A 183 1.26 -8.39 18.89
CA ASP A 183 2.44 -9.23 19.16
C ASP A 183 2.34 -9.95 20.52
N ARG A 184 1.68 -9.33 21.51
CA ARG A 184 1.36 -9.99 22.80
C ARG A 184 0.27 -11.04 22.65
N GLU A 185 -0.80 -10.74 21.91
CA GLU A 185 -1.93 -11.65 21.68
C GLU A 185 -1.52 -12.88 20.87
N SER A 186 -0.59 -12.75 19.93
CA SER A 186 -0.03 -13.88 19.16
C SER A 186 1.10 -14.62 19.85
N GLY A 187 1.52 -14.18 21.04
CA GLY A 187 2.69 -14.75 21.73
C GLY A 187 3.99 -14.61 20.93
N GLY A 188 4.11 -13.57 20.10
CA GLY A 188 5.23 -13.37 19.20
C GLY A 188 5.14 -14.13 17.87
N ALA A 189 4.01 -14.79 17.57
CA ALA A 189 3.82 -15.40 16.26
C ALA A 189 3.67 -14.35 15.16
N ARG A 190 4.19 -14.69 13.97
CA ARG A 190 4.18 -13.86 12.76
C ARG A 190 2.77 -13.52 12.24
N LEU A 191 1.84 -14.46 12.40
CA LEU A 191 0.45 -14.33 11.97
C LEU A 191 -0.45 -13.95 13.15
N ASN A 192 -1.46 -13.15 12.86
CA ASN A 192 -2.48 -12.73 13.82
C ASN A 192 -3.86 -12.92 13.18
N ALA A 193 -4.86 -13.37 13.93
CA ALA A 193 -6.21 -13.46 13.40
C ALA A 193 -6.75 -12.05 13.09
N HIS A 194 -7.43 -11.88 11.97
CA HIS A 194 -8.11 -10.63 11.66
C HIS A 194 -9.34 -10.48 12.56
N ASN A 195 -9.49 -9.32 13.21
CA ASN A 195 -10.55 -9.10 14.21
C ASN A 195 -11.98 -9.32 13.66
N ASP A 196 -12.22 -8.87 12.43
CA ASP A 196 -13.57 -8.85 11.84
C ASP A 196 -13.80 -9.88 10.72
N LEU A 197 -12.75 -10.59 10.29
CA LEU A 197 -12.79 -11.46 9.10
C LEU A 197 -12.40 -12.88 9.50
N THR A 198 -13.41 -13.74 9.69
CA THR A 198 -13.20 -15.17 9.94
C THR A 198 -12.43 -15.82 8.80
N GLY A 199 -11.45 -16.66 9.14
CA GLY A 199 -10.59 -17.33 8.16
C GLY A 199 -9.54 -16.40 7.51
N CYS A 200 -9.32 -15.19 8.06
CA CYS A 200 -8.27 -14.29 7.58
C CYS A 200 -7.19 -14.13 8.64
N TRP A 201 -5.96 -14.52 8.29
CA TRP A 201 -4.76 -14.21 9.05
C TRP A 201 -4.16 -12.88 8.55
N VAL A 202 -3.42 -12.19 9.41
CA VAL A 202 -2.77 -10.90 9.10
C VAL A 202 -1.27 -11.06 9.30
N PHE A 203 -0.51 -10.69 8.29
CA PHE A 203 0.95 -10.67 8.29
C PHE A 203 1.48 -9.26 7.98
N ARG A 204 2.45 -8.80 8.76
CA ARG A 204 2.97 -7.42 8.74
C ARG A 204 4.49 -7.48 8.50
N PRO A 205 4.94 -7.81 7.27
CA PRO A 205 6.33 -8.20 7.04
C PRO A 205 7.34 -7.06 7.18
N ILE A 206 6.91 -5.79 7.11
CA ILE A 206 7.78 -4.61 7.15
C ILE A 206 7.64 -3.81 8.45
N LEU A 207 7.15 -4.44 9.52
CA LEU A 207 6.70 -3.77 10.74
C LEU A 207 7.74 -2.84 11.38
N ASP A 208 9.01 -3.22 11.29
CA ASP A 208 10.11 -2.54 11.96
C ASP A 208 10.92 -1.60 11.05
N LEU A 209 10.48 -1.40 9.80
CA LEU A 209 11.09 -0.42 8.90
C LEU A 209 10.70 1.02 9.29
N THR A 210 11.67 1.93 9.20
CA THR A 210 11.42 3.38 9.34
C THR A 210 10.92 3.98 8.03
N THR A 211 10.52 5.25 8.07
CA THR A 211 10.07 5.94 6.84
C THR A 211 11.22 6.16 5.86
N ASP A 212 12.38 6.53 6.39
CA ASP A 212 13.57 6.84 5.59
C ASP A 212 14.11 5.55 4.95
N GLU A 213 14.16 4.45 5.72
CA GLU A 213 14.53 3.12 5.23
C GLU A 213 13.63 2.63 4.08
N VAL A 214 12.32 2.88 4.15
CA VAL A 214 11.39 2.54 3.06
C VAL A 214 11.73 3.31 1.79
N TRP A 215 12.05 4.60 1.91
CA TRP A 215 12.41 5.42 0.75
C TRP A 215 13.78 5.07 0.20
N GLU A 216 14.76 4.82 1.07
CA GLU A 216 16.09 4.39 0.70
C GLU A 216 16.04 3.08 -0.09
N PHE A 217 15.28 2.09 0.42
CA PHE A 217 15.06 0.83 -0.28
C PHE A 217 14.44 1.02 -1.67
N LEU A 218 13.36 1.81 -1.77
CA LEU A 218 12.68 2.06 -3.05
C LEU A 218 13.55 2.85 -4.04
N GLY A 219 14.38 3.77 -3.53
CA GLY A 219 15.28 4.59 -4.34
C GLY A 219 16.48 3.82 -4.88
N ALA A 220 17.02 2.88 -4.10
CA ALA A 220 18.21 2.12 -4.46
C ALA A 220 17.91 0.79 -5.19
N THR A 221 16.68 0.27 -5.12
CA THR A 221 16.35 -1.06 -5.66
C THR A 221 15.48 -0.97 -6.90
N PRO A 222 15.83 -1.65 -8.01
CA PRO A 222 14.97 -1.75 -9.19
C PRO A 222 13.70 -2.57 -8.88
N ALA A 223 12.62 -2.27 -9.58
CA ALA A 223 11.35 -2.96 -9.37
C ALA A 223 11.38 -4.40 -9.94
N PRO A 224 10.94 -5.43 -9.18
CA PRO A 224 10.92 -6.82 -9.64
C PRO A 224 10.00 -7.07 -10.86
N TRP A 225 9.01 -6.19 -11.05
CA TRP A 225 8.10 -6.18 -12.20
C TRP A 225 8.63 -5.34 -13.39
N GLY A 226 9.88 -4.88 -13.31
CA GLY A 226 10.53 -4.08 -14.34
C GLY A 226 10.47 -2.57 -14.09
N GLY A 227 11.57 -1.88 -14.44
CA GLY A 227 11.72 -0.43 -14.27
C GLY A 227 12.21 -0.03 -12.88
N SER A 228 11.78 1.14 -12.41
CA SER A 228 12.15 1.73 -11.12
C SER A 228 10.94 2.30 -10.38
N HIS A 229 11.15 2.73 -9.14
CA HIS A 229 10.14 3.40 -8.33
C HIS A 229 10.06 4.92 -8.57
N ALA A 230 10.72 5.44 -9.61
CA ALA A 230 10.83 6.88 -9.86
C ALA A 230 9.46 7.56 -10.03
N GLU A 231 8.48 6.92 -10.67
CA GLU A 231 7.12 7.46 -10.78
C GLU A 231 6.43 7.64 -9.43
N LEU A 232 6.64 6.69 -8.50
CA LEU A 232 6.10 6.76 -7.15
C LEU A 232 6.77 7.88 -6.37
N VAL A 233 8.10 7.97 -6.42
CA VAL A 233 8.87 9.06 -5.80
C VAL A 233 8.41 10.41 -6.33
N GLN A 234 8.26 10.54 -7.65
CA GLN A 234 7.78 11.78 -8.28
C GLN A 234 6.34 12.10 -7.89
N LEU A 235 5.46 11.11 -7.75
CA LEU A 235 4.09 11.32 -7.27
C LEU A 235 4.07 11.94 -5.86
N TYR A 236 4.89 11.42 -4.94
CA TYR A 236 5.01 11.98 -3.59
C TYR A 236 5.63 13.37 -3.59
N ARG A 237 6.65 13.62 -4.43
CA ARG A 237 7.26 14.94 -4.61
C ARG A 237 6.24 15.97 -5.12
N ASN A 238 5.47 15.61 -6.14
CA ASN A 238 4.44 16.48 -6.70
C ASN A 238 3.34 16.78 -5.67
N ALA A 239 2.94 15.80 -4.85
CA ALA A 239 1.98 16.00 -3.78
C ALA A 239 2.49 16.90 -2.62
N GLN A 240 3.72 17.39 -2.69
CA GLN A 240 4.33 18.34 -1.76
C GLN A 240 4.62 19.70 -2.43
N GLY A 241 4.11 19.95 -3.64
CA GLY A 241 4.36 21.19 -4.37
C GLY A 241 5.64 21.18 -5.20
N GLY A 242 6.25 20.01 -5.44
CA GLY A 242 7.42 19.86 -6.30
C GLY A 242 8.76 20.17 -5.63
N GLU A 243 8.77 20.69 -4.40
CA GLU A 243 10.00 20.98 -3.65
C GLU A 243 10.55 19.73 -2.94
N CYS A 244 11.40 18.96 -3.62
CA CYS A 244 12.32 18.04 -2.94
C CYS A 244 13.59 17.87 -3.80
N PRO A 245 14.79 18.16 -3.27
CA PRO A 245 16.02 18.10 -4.06
C PRO A 245 16.21 16.71 -4.68
N VAL A 246 16.73 16.69 -5.90
CA VAL A 246 17.04 15.45 -6.62
C VAL A 246 18.17 14.74 -5.90
N VAL A 247 17.92 13.51 -5.47
CA VAL A 247 18.90 12.66 -4.80
C VAL A 247 19.88 12.15 -5.83
N THR A 248 21.07 12.75 -5.90
CA THR A 248 22.14 12.29 -6.80
C THR A 248 23.24 11.52 -6.09
N GLN A 249 23.36 11.63 -4.77
CA GLN A 249 24.36 10.93 -3.94
C GLN A 249 23.78 10.46 -2.59
N LYS A 250 24.49 9.56 -1.89
CA LYS A 250 24.14 9.03 -0.56
C LYS A 250 23.90 10.14 0.49
N SER A 251 24.59 11.28 0.35
CA SER A 251 24.42 12.49 1.15
C SER A 251 23.25 13.38 0.73
N ASP A 252 22.71 13.16 -0.47
CA ASP A 252 21.58 13.90 -1.04
C ASP A 252 20.26 13.17 -0.81
N VAL A 253 20.28 12.01 -0.12
CA VAL A 253 19.05 11.40 0.40
C VAL A 253 18.49 12.47 1.34
N PRO A 254 17.41 13.17 0.97
CA PRO A 254 16.90 14.22 1.80
C PRO A 254 16.51 13.47 3.06
N SER A 255 16.97 13.95 4.22
CA SER A 255 16.22 13.81 5.46
C SER A 255 14.91 14.59 5.27
N CYS A 256 14.08 14.13 4.33
CA CYS A 256 12.70 14.49 4.26
C CYS A 256 12.07 13.67 5.38
N GLY A 257 12.13 14.22 6.60
CA GLY A 257 11.21 13.87 7.66
C GLY A 257 9.80 14.04 7.10
N THR A 258 9.32 13.00 6.41
CA THR A 258 8.13 13.03 5.59
C THR A 258 6.97 12.85 6.55
N SER A 259 6.66 13.94 7.24
CA SER A 259 5.38 14.13 7.89
C SER A 259 4.29 14.18 6.81
N SER A 260 3.87 12.98 6.41
CA SER A 260 2.55 12.66 5.85
C SER A 260 2.08 13.46 4.62
N SER A 261 2.72 13.33 3.45
CA SER A 261 1.88 13.43 2.24
C SER A 261 1.05 12.16 2.14
N ARG A 262 -0.09 12.15 2.84
CA ARG A 262 -1.12 11.11 2.73
C ARG A 262 -2.03 11.52 1.60
N PHE A 263 -2.13 10.68 0.59
CA PHE A 263 -3.09 10.89 -0.50
C PHE A 263 -4.53 10.85 0.03
N GLY A 264 -5.29 11.88 -0.29
CA GLY A 264 -6.70 12.02 0.02
C GLY A 264 -7.60 11.79 -1.19
N CYS A 265 -8.88 11.57 -0.91
CA CYS A 265 -9.92 11.72 -1.93
C CYS A 265 -10.20 13.20 -2.19
N TRP A 266 -10.44 13.57 -3.45
CA TRP A 266 -10.68 14.96 -3.84
C TRP A 266 -12.02 15.50 -3.32
N THR A 267 -12.86 14.66 -2.71
CA THR A 267 -14.11 15.05 -2.04
C THR A 267 -13.99 15.10 -0.51
N CYS A 268 -12.77 15.02 0.05
CA CYS A 268 -12.58 14.88 1.50
C CYS A 268 -12.92 16.17 2.28
N THR A 269 -14.00 16.10 3.07
CA THR A 269 -14.45 17.16 3.98
C THR A 269 -13.92 17.03 5.41
N VAL A 270 -13.14 15.98 5.70
CA VAL A 270 -12.65 15.69 7.07
C VAL A 270 -11.46 16.58 7.48
N VAL A 271 -10.70 17.03 6.49
CA VAL A 271 -9.56 17.93 6.67
C VAL A 271 -9.96 19.35 6.27
N ALA A 272 -9.25 20.36 6.78
CA ALA A 272 -9.54 21.74 6.38
C ALA A 272 -9.02 22.05 4.97
N LYS A 273 -7.87 21.47 4.60
CA LYS A 273 -7.20 21.65 3.30
C LYS A 273 -6.71 20.32 2.76
N ASP A 274 -6.86 20.11 1.46
CA ASP A 274 -6.24 18.99 0.76
C ASP A 274 -4.84 19.39 0.26
N ARG A 275 -3.85 19.28 1.15
CA ARG A 275 -2.46 19.62 0.83
C ARG A 275 -1.90 18.81 -0.35
N SER A 276 -2.40 17.58 -0.56
CA SER A 276 -1.90 16.74 -1.65
C SER A 276 -2.39 17.23 -3.00
N LEU A 277 -3.66 17.63 -3.09
CA LEU A 277 -4.24 18.20 -4.31
C LEU A 277 -3.73 19.62 -4.56
N GLU A 278 -3.59 20.45 -3.53
CA GLU A 278 -2.89 21.75 -3.60
C GLU A 278 -1.48 21.58 -4.18
N GLY A 279 -0.69 20.65 -3.61
CA GLY A 279 0.66 20.37 -4.08
C GLY A 279 0.69 19.90 -5.54
N PHE A 280 -0.25 19.06 -5.98
CA PHE A 280 -0.33 18.66 -7.39
C PHE A 280 -0.61 19.85 -8.31
N VAL A 281 -1.52 20.75 -7.94
CA VAL A 281 -1.80 21.95 -8.73
C VAL A 281 -0.56 22.85 -8.82
N GLU A 282 0.14 23.05 -7.70
CA GLU A 282 1.39 23.81 -7.63
C GLU A 282 2.52 23.17 -8.46
N ALA A 283 2.58 21.84 -8.50
CA ALA A 283 3.54 21.07 -9.30
C ALA A 283 3.23 21.05 -10.81
N GLY A 284 2.21 21.79 -11.27
CA GLY A 284 1.89 21.98 -12.68
C GLY A 284 0.67 21.22 -13.21
N PHE A 285 -0.06 20.49 -12.36
CA PHE A 285 -1.31 19.81 -12.74
C PHE A 285 -2.52 20.73 -12.58
N ALA A 286 -2.48 21.89 -13.25
CA ALA A 286 -3.47 22.97 -13.13
C ALA A 286 -4.89 22.55 -13.56
N GLU A 287 -5.02 21.51 -14.38
CA GLU A 287 -6.30 20.92 -14.80
C GLU A 287 -7.12 20.37 -13.63
N PHE A 288 -6.49 20.09 -12.47
CA PHE A 288 -7.20 19.68 -11.25
C PHE A 288 -7.60 20.83 -10.34
N GLY A 289 -7.26 22.08 -10.70
CA GLY A 289 -7.71 23.28 -9.98
C GLY A 289 -9.23 23.35 -9.76
N PRO A 290 -10.08 23.01 -10.74
CA PRO A 290 -11.53 22.93 -10.52
C PRO A 290 -11.96 21.88 -9.49
N LEU A 291 -11.25 20.75 -9.37
CA LEU A 291 -11.55 19.75 -8.32
C LEU A 291 -11.20 20.30 -6.94
N LEU A 292 -10.08 21.00 -6.82
CA LEU A 292 -9.68 21.66 -5.58
C LEU A 292 -10.69 22.74 -5.17
N ALA A 293 -11.10 23.61 -6.10
CA ALA A 293 -12.10 24.64 -5.85
C ALA A 293 -13.45 24.05 -5.43
N PHE A 294 -13.89 22.98 -6.08
CA PHE A 294 -15.12 22.28 -5.72
C PHE A 294 -15.01 21.63 -4.33
N ARG A 295 -13.87 21.03 -4.01
CA ARG A 295 -13.60 20.44 -2.70
C ARG A 295 -13.67 21.48 -1.58
N ASP A 296 -13.08 22.66 -1.80
CA ASP A 296 -13.07 23.73 -0.81
C ASP A 296 -14.46 24.34 -0.62
N TRP A 297 -15.30 24.33 -1.65
CA TRP A 297 -16.72 24.68 -1.53
C TRP A 297 -17.53 23.69 -0.65
N LEU A 298 -17.11 22.43 -0.53
CA LEU A 298 -17.79 21.42 0.31
C LEU A 298 -17.51 21.56 1.81
N VAL A 299 -16.52 22.35 2.23
CA VAL A 299 -16.01 22.44 3.62
C VAL A 299 -16.51 23.68 4.35
#